data_AF-A0A1F7QY75-F1
#
_entry.id   AF-A0A1F7QY75-F1
#
_cell.length_a   1.000
_cell.length_b   1.000
_cell.length_c   1.000
_cell.angle_alpha   90.00
_cell.angle_beta   90.00
_cell.angle_gamma   90.00
#
_symmetry.space_group_name_H-M   'P 1'
#
loop_
_entity.id
_entity.type
_entity.pdbx_description
1 polymer ?
#
loop_
_entity_poly.entity_id
_entity_poly.type
_entity_poly.pdbx_seq_one_letter_code
_entity_poly.pdbx_strand_id
1 'polypeptide(L)'
;MNVANNSGGGFGAAHFVGGFVLIFVVLFFVLLPYYLGPNDLQPCGEKPDNNHLNSVCHQSDAIVSISGGDTKARTEEAIKLYKNGWANKLIFSGAAQDKTGPSNAEAMKKQAIAEGVPDGSILLEENAVNTQENAANTQALIQNNNLHSIILVTSAYH
;
A
#
# COMPACT_ATOMS: atom_id res chain seq x y z
N MET A 1 -47.03 20.33 60.98
CA MET A 1 -47.45 19.63 59.75
C MET A 1 -47.16 20.55 58.58
N ASN A 2 -46.20 20.16 57.74
CA ASN A 2 -46.07 20.39 56.28
C ASN A 2 -44.61 20.45 55.86
N VAL A 3 -44.31 19.61 54.87
CA VAL A 3 -43.04 19.41 54.15
C VAL A 3 -43.02 20.34 52.94
N ALA A 4 -41.84 20.81 52.56
CA ALA A 4 -41.53 21.10 51.16
C ALA A 4 -40.04 20.82 50.91
N ASN A 5 -39.76 19.79 50.11
CA ASN A 5 -38.47 19.52 49.51
C ASN A 5 -38.50 20.12 48.11
N ASN A 6 -37.46 20.87 47.70
CA ASN A 6 -37.30 21.26 46.31
C ASN A 6 -35.88 20.97 45.84
N SER A 7 -35.83 20.03 44.91
CA SER A 7 -34.72 19.57 44.09
C SER A 7 -34.15 20.68 43.20
N GLY A 8 -32.89 21.04 43.42
CA GLY A 8 -32.07 21.78 42.46
C GLY A 8 -31.33 20.80 41.54
N GLY A 9 -31.84 20.63 40.32
CA GLY A 9 -31.29 19.72 39.31
C GLY A 9 -29.95 20.18 38.73
N GLY A 10 -29.05 19.22 38.54
CA GLY A 10 -27.84 19.37 37.73
C GLY A 10 -28.18 19.29 36.25
N PHE A 11 -27.83 20.33 35.49
CA PHE A 11 -27.84 20.34 34.04
C PHE A 11 -26.50 20.84 33.50
N GLY A 12 -25.93 20.09 32.55
CA GLY A 12 -25.01 20.65 31.55
C GLY A 12 -23.54 20.22 31.59
N ALA A 13 -23.24 18.93 31.41
CA ALA A 13 -21.89 18.51 31.00
C ALA A 13 -21.85 17.36 29.98
N ALA A 14 -22.99 16.76 29.62
CA ALA A 14 -23.01 15.54 28.80
C ALA A 14 -23.02 15.79 27.28
N HIS A 15 -23.44 16.96 26.80
CA HIS A 15 -23.57 17.21 25.35
C HIS A 15 -22.30 17.76 24.68
N PHE A 16 -21.40 18.39 25.44
CA PHE A 16 -20.19 19.00 24.89
C PHE A 16 -19.06 17.98 24.71
N VAL A 17 -18.88 17.09 25.69
CA VAL A 17 -17.83 16.05 25.66
C VAL A 17 -18.04 15.05 24.53
N GLY A 18 -19.29 14.67 24.25
CA GLY A 18 -19.62 13.72 23.18
C GLY A 18 -19.24 14.23 21.79
N GLY A 19 -19.46 15.51 21.50
CA GLY A 19 -19.12 16.11 20.20
C GLY A 19 -17.62 16.18 19.94
N PHE A 20 -16.81 16.55 20.95
CA PHE A 20 -15.35 16.57 20.81
C PHE A 20 -14.77 15.17 20.66
N VAL A 21 -15.25 14.18 21.42
CA VAL A 21 -14.78 12.80 21.27
C VAL A 21 -15.10 12.27 19.88
N LEU A 22 -16.29 12.54 19.34
CA LEU A 22 -16.67 12.15 17.97
C LEU A 22 -15.80 12.84 16.92
N ILE A 23 -15.51 14.14 17.08
CA ILE A 23 -14.60 14.88 16.20
C ILE A 23 -13.18 14.32 16.26
N PHE A 24 -12.64 14.04 17.45
CA PHE A 24 -11.31 13.44 17.60
C PHE A 24 -11.25 12.03 17.01
N VAL A 25 -12.30 11.23 17.14
CA VAL A 25 -12.40 9.91 16.53
C VAL A 25 -12.44 10.02 15.00
N VAL A 26 -13.26 10.91 14.44
CA VAL A 26 -13.32 11.15 12.99
C VAL A 26 -12.00 11.69 12.46
N LEU A 27 -11.40 12.67 13.14
CA LEU A 27 -10.08 13.20 12.78
C LEU A 27 -9.03 12.10 12.85
N PHE A 28 -9.04 11.24 13.88
CA PHE A 28 -8.12 10.11 13.97
C PHE A 28 -8.29 9.13 12.79
N PHE A 29 -9.52 8.77 12.43
CA PHE A 29 -9.77 7.89 11.29
C PHE A 29 -9.57 8.55 9.91
N VAL A 30 -9.47 9.88 9.83
CA VAL A 30 -9.30 10.62 8.56
C VAL A 30 -7.88 11.18 8.38
N LEU A 31 -7.34 11.89 9.38
CA LEU A 31 -5.99 12.46 9.34
C LEU A 31 -4.90 11.41 9.44
N LEU A 32 -5.10 10.35 10.21
CA LEU A 32 -4.04 9.39 10.47
C LEU A 32 -3.72 8.54 9.23
N PRO A 33 -4.72 8.04 8.46
CA PRO A 33 -4.44 7.42 7.16
C PRO A 33 -3.85 8.40 6.14
N TYR A 34 -4.30 9.67 6.15
CA TYR A 34 -3.76 10.71 5.28
C TYR A 34 -2.28 11.00 5.58
N TYR A 35 -1.89 11.00 6.85
CA TYR A 35 -0.52 11.28 7.28
C TYR A 35 0.42 10.07 7.11
N LEU A 36 -0.08 8.85 7.31
CA LEU A 36 0.75 7.63 7.26
C LEU A 36 0.83 6.99 5.86
N GLY A 37 -0.04 7.36 4.93
CA GLY A 37 -0.07 6.79 3.58
C GLY A 37 0.16 7.80 2.45
N PRO A 38 1.28 8.56 2.43
CA PRO A 38 1.58 9.34 1.25
C PRO A 38 1.78 8.39 0.07
N ASN A 39 0.89 8.47 -0.92
CA ASN A 39 1.06 7.86 -2.22
C ASN A 39 1.74 8.89 -3.11
N ASP A 40 3.04 8.73 -3.33
CA ASP A 40 3.86 9.69 -4.09
C ASP A 40 3.38 9.87 -5.55
N LEU A 41 2.59 8.92 -6.07
CA LEU A 41 1.98 8.98 -7.40
C LEU A 41 0.57 9.57 -7.41
N GLN A 42 -0.05 9.83 -6.26
CA GLN A 42 -1.39 10.45 -6.18
C GLN A 42 -1.51 11.78 -6.95
N PRO A 43 -0.51 12.70 -6.94
CA PRO A 43 -0.62 13.95 -7.71
C PRO A 43 -0.35 13.75 -9.21
N CYS A 44 0.13 12.57 -9.63
CA CYS A 44 0.44 12.28 -11.01
C CYS A 44 -0.82 11.90 -11.81
N GLY A 45 -0.73 12.01 -13.14
CA GLY A 45 -1.75 11.48 -14.04
C GLY A 45 -1.72 9.95 -14.10
N GLU A 46 -2.54 9.35 -14.96
CA GLU A 46 -2.55 7.89 -15.14
C GLU A 46 -1.25 7.33 -15.70
N LYS A 47 -0.46 8.15 -16.41
CA LYS A 47 0.79 7.79 -17.10
C LYS A 47 1.95 8.67 -16.61
N PRO A 48 3.21 8.20 -16.73
CA PRO A 48 4.36 9.00 -16.37
C PRO A 48 4.51 10.24 -17.26
N ASP A 49 4.99 11.33 -16.66
CA ASP A 49 5.38 12.55 -17.34
C ASP A 49 6.88 12.51 -17.68
N ASN A 50 7.16 12.12 -18.92
CA ASN A 50 8.54 12.01 -19.42
C ASN A 50 9.13 13.36 -19.88
N ASN A 51 8.35 14.45 -19.84
CA ASN A 51 8.86 15.77 -20.22
C ASN A 51 9.63 16.46 -19.09
N HIS A 52 9.40 16.02 -17.84
CA HIS A 52 10.04 16.56 -16.64
C HIS A 52 10.83 15.47 -15.91
N LEU A 53 12.06 15.22 -16.38
CA LEU A 53 12.96 14.15 -15.90
C LEU A 53 13.33 14.25 -14.40
N ASN A 54 13.13 15.41 -13.76
CA ASN A 54 13.39 15.63 -12.33
C ASN A 54 12.10 15.64 -11.49
N SER A 55 10.98 15.13 -12.02
CA SER A 55 9.71 15.03 -11.31
C SER A 55 9.49 13.61 -10.76
N VAL A 56 8.72 13.52 -9.67
CA VAL A 56 8.27 12.24 -9.09
C VAL A 56 7.39 11.44 -10.05
N CYS A 57 6.83 12.09 -11.08
CA CYS A 57 5.94 11.47 -12.06
C CYS A 57 6.69 10.87 -13.27
N HIS A 58 8.02 10.76 -13.26
CA HIS A 58 8.77 10.11 -14.34
C HIS A 58 8.69 8.56 -14.25
N GLN A 59 8.91 7.88 -15.38
CA GLN A 59 8.98 6.42 -15.43
C GLN A 59 10.10 5.84 -14.54
N SER A 60 9.84 4.74 -13.85
CA SER A 60 10.84 4.00 -13.06
C SER A 60 11.34 2.76 -13.80
N ASP A 61 12.46 2.19 -13.35
CA ASP A 61 13.03 0.97 -13.96
C ASP A 61 12.16 -0.26 -13.66
N ALA A 62 11.59 -0.33 -12.45
CA ALA A 62 10.72 -1.42 -12.03
C ALA A 62 9.60 -1.00 -11.08
N ILE A 63 8.53 -1.79 -11.05
CA ILE A 63 7.49 -1.74 -10.02
C ILE A 63 7.64 -2.99 -9.14
N VAL A 64 7.76 -2.78 -7.83
CA VAL A 64 7.91 -3.83 -6.82
C VAL A 64 6.59 -4.00 -6.08
N SER A 65 6.05 -5.21 -6.04
CA SER A 65 4.91 -5.55 -5.17
C SER A 65 5.30 -6.65 -4.18
N ILE A 66 5.13 -6.35 -2.89
CA ILE A 66 5.42 -7.28 -1.79
C ILE A 66 4.13 -7.96 -1.31
N SER A 67 4.23 -9.25 -1.00
CA SER A 67 3.13 -10.02 -0.39
C SER A 67 2.80 -9.55 1.03
N GLY A 68 1.61 -9.91 1.51
CA GLY A 68 1.10 -9.53 2.84
C GLY A 68 -0.42 -9.73 2.93
N GLY A 69 -1.06 -9.04 3.89
CA GLY A 69 -2.49 -9.16 4.16
C GLY A 69 -3.40 -8.82 2.96
N ASP A 70 -2.97 -7.94 2.07
CA ASP A 70 -3.70 -7.54 0.86
C ASP A 70 -2.88 -7.76 -0.43
N THR A 71 -2.37 -8.98 -0.60
CA THR A 71 -1.54 -9.34 -1.76
C THR A 71 -2.27 -9.12 -3.08
N LYS A 72 -3.58 -9.36 -3.14
CA LYS A 72 -4.38 -9.22 -4.35
C LYS A 72 -4.45 -7.76 -4.82
N ALA A 73 -4.83 -6.82 -3.95
CA ALA A 73 -4.94 -5.41 -4.36
C ALA A 73 -3.57 -4.83 -4.74
N ARG A 74 -2.50 -5.21 -4.03
CA ARG A 74 -1.12 -4.81 -4.38
C ARG A 74 -0.71 -5.32 -5.77
N THR A 75 -1.10 -6.56 -6.10
CA THR A 75 -0.82 -7.15 -7.41
C THR A 75 -1.59 -6.41 -8.52
N GLU A 76 -2.87 -6.15 -8.31
CA GLU A 76 -3.72 -5.42 -9.26
C GLU A 76 -3.18 -4.01 -9.55
N GLU A 77 -2.77 -3.28 -8.51
CA GLU A 77 -2.19 -1.95 -8.69
C GLU A 77 -0.83 -1.99 -9.40
N ALA A 78 0.03 -2.97 -9.07
CA ALA A 78 1.31 -3.12 -9.77
C ALA A 78 1.12 -3.42 -11.26
N ILE A 79 0.16 -4.29 -11.62
CA ILE A 79 -0.18 -4.60 -13.02
C ILE A 79 -0.73 -3.37 -13.73
N LYS A 80 -1.61 -2.60 -13.08
CA LYS A 80 -2.15 -1.35 -13.62
C LYS A 80 -1.04 -0.33 -13.91
N LEU A 81 -0.13 -0.10 -12.97
CA LEU A 81 1.01 0.79 -13.15
C LEU A 81 1.89 0.34 -14.34
N TYR A 82 2.17 -0.97 -14.44
CA TYR A 82 2.91 -1.55 -15.56
C TYR A 82 2.21 -1.27 -16.90
N LYS A 83 0.90 -1.57 -17.01
CA LYS A 83 0.10 -1.34 -18.21
C LYS A 83 0.05 0.13 -18.63
N ASN A 84 0.14 1.04 -17.65
CA ASN A 84 0.18 2.48 -17.88
C ASN A 84 1.59 3.01 -18.24
N GLY A 85 2.60 2.15 -18.26
CA GLY A 85 3.95 2.50 -18.67
C GLY A 85 4.82 3.08 -17.56
N TRP A 86 4.43 2.94 -16.29
CA TRP A 86 5.21 3.46 -15.15
C TRP A 86 6.53 2.73 -14.92
N ALA A 87 6.67 1.51 -15.43
CA ALA A 87 7.94 0.79 -15.55
C ALA A 87 7.83 -0.33 -16.58
N ASN A 88 8.99 -0.82 -17.05
CA ASN A 88 9.05 -1.94 -18.00
C ASN A 88 9.29 -3.31 -17.34
N LYS A 89 9.42 -3.33 -16.01
CA LYS A 89 9.65 -4.53 -15.20
C LYS A 89 8.74 -4.57 -13.98
N LEU A 90 8.31 -5.78 -13.62
CA LEU A 90 7.66 -6.09 -12.35
C LEU A 90 8.57 -6.96 -11.51
N ILE A 91 8.59 -6.71 -10.19
CA ILE A 91 9.22 -7.58 -9.21
C ILE A 91 8.15 -7.99 -8.19
N PHE A 92 7.94 -9.30 -8.05
CA PHE A 92 7.01 -9.85 -7.08
C PHE A 92 7.79 -10.57 -5.97
N SER A 93 7.50 -10.22 -4.72
CA SER A 93 8.24 -10.73 -3.55
C SER A 93 7.32 -11.37 -2.52
N GLY A 94 7.65 -12.59 -2.09
CA GLY A 94 6.91 -13.29 -1.04
C GLY A 94 6.94 -14.80 -1.15
N ALA A 95 7.19 -15.43 -0.01
CA ALA A 95 7.17 -16.88 0.16
C ALA A 95 5.78 -17.51 0.06
N ALA A 96 5.78 -18.84 -0.05
CA ALA A 96 4.56 -19.63 0.03
C ALA A 96 3.99 -19.62 1.46
N GLN A 97 2.69 -19.31 1.56
CA GLN A 97 1.95 -19.42 2.82
C GLN A 97 1.79 -20.89 3.24
N ASP A 98 1.51 -21.77 2.28
CA ASP A 98 1.59 -23.22 2.41
C ASP A 98 2.85 -23.71 1.69
N LYS A 99 3.75 -24.40 2.39
CA LYS A 99 5.03 -24.90 1.83
C LYS A 99 4.87 -25.93 0.71
N THR A 100 3.66 -26.46 0.52
CA THR A 100 3.34 -27.40 -0.57
C THR A 100 2.74 -26.70 -1.80
N GLY A 101 2.33 -25.44 -1.67
CA GLY A 101 1.73 -24.62 -2.73
C GLY A 101 2.72 -23.65 -3.39
N PRO A 102 2.26 -22.89 -4.41
CA PRO A 102 3.07 -21.85 -5.03
C PRO A 102 3.40 -20.73 -4.03
N SER A 103 4.53 -20.05 -4.25
CA SER A 103 4.87 -18.84 -3.52
C SER A 103 3.85 -17.74 -3.79
N ASN A 104 3.74 -16.76 -2.87
CA ASN A 104 2.95 -15.57 -3.14
C ASN A 104 3.46 -14.86 -4.40
N ALA A 105 4.78 -14.77 -4.59
CA ALA A 105 5.38 -14.19 -5.79
C ALA A 105 4.94 -14.92 -7.09
N GLU A 106 4.94 -16.25 -7.10
CA GLU A 106 4.46 -17.05 -8.23
C GLU A 106 2.95 -16.86 -8.47
N ALA A 107 2.15 -16.72 -7.41
CA ALA A 107 0.73 -16.41 -7.55
C ALA A 107 0.50 -15.02 -8.17
N MET A 108 1.24 -14.00 -7.74
CA MET A 108 1.20 -12.65 -8.31
C MET A 108 1.61 -12.66 -9.79
N LYS A 109 2.66 -13.40 -10.14
CA LYS A 109 3.10 -13.61 -11.52
C LYS A 109 2.02 -14.22 -12.39
N LYS A 110 1.37 -15.29 -11.93
CA LYS A 110 0.29 -15.94 -12.67
C LYS A 110 -0.85 -14.98 -12.97
N GLN A 111 -1.22 -14.14 -12.01
CA GLN A 111 -2.21 -13.09 -12.23
C GLN A 111 -1.73 -12.09 -13.29
N ALA A 112 -0.51 -11.58 -13.18
CA ALA A 112 0.04 -10.61 -14.15
C ALA A 112 0.08 -11.16 -15.58
N ILE A 113 0.49 -12.42 -15.76
CA ILE A 113 0.49 -13.10 -17.06
C ILE A 113 -0.94 -13.25 -17.60
N ALA A 114 -1.89 -13.70 -16.76
CA ALA A 114 -3.30 -13.81 -17.15
C ALA A 114 -3.88 -12.46 -17.59
N GLU A 115 -3.35 -11.37 -17.05
CA GLU A 115 -3.71 -10.00 -17.37
C GLU A 115 -2.93 -9.38 -18.55
N GLY A 116 -2.09 -10.15 -19.23
CA GLY A 116 -1.39 -9.76 -20.46
C GLY A 116 0.02 -9.20 -20.25
N VAL A 117 0.58 -9.28 -19.04
CA VAL A 117 1.99 -8.92 -18.80
C VAL A 117 2.92 -10.01 -19.36
N PRO A 118 3.93 -9.67 -20.18
CA PRO A 118 4.89 -10.65 -20.68
C PRO A 118 5.73 -11.27 -19.56
N ASP A 119 5.90 -12.60 -19.58
CA ASP A 119 6.69 -13.33 -18.59
C ASP A 119 8.11 -12.77 -18.42
N GLY A 120 8.79 -12.43 -19.53
CA GLY A 120 10.15 -11.86 -19.50
C GLY A 120 10.27 -10.44 -18.91
N SER A 121 9.15 -9.81 -18.55
CA SER A 121 9.14 -8.55 -17.80
C SER A 121 9.02 -8.73 -16.28
N ILE A 122 8.85 -9.97 -15.80
CA ILE A 122 8.60 -10.26 -14.39
C ILE A 122 9.82 -10.92 -13.75
N LEU A 123 10.23 -10.43 -12.59
CA LEU A 123 11.25 -11.02 -11.71
C LEU A 123 10.58 -11.50 -10.43
N LEU A 124 11.07 -12.61 -9.87
CA LEU A 124 10.51 -13.21 -8.65
C LEU A 124 11.51 -13.28 -7.52
N GLU A 125 11.01 -12.97 -6.33
CA GLU A 125 11.61 -13.29 -5.04
C GLU A 125 10.61 -14.20 -4.29
N GLU A 126 10.96 -15.46 -4.07
CA GLU A 126 10.02 -16.48 -3.55
C GLU A 126 10.30 -16.91 -2.11
N ASN A 127 11.22 -16.27 -1.40
CA ASN A 127 11.72 -16.77 -0.12
C ASN A 127 11.34 -15.90 1.08
N ALA A 128 10.96 -14.63 0.88
CA ALA A 128 10.68 -13.73 1.99
C ALA A 128 9.41 -14.10 2.78
N VAL A 129 9.55 -14.38 4.08
CA VAL A 129 8.42 -14.68 4.98
C VAL A 129 8.01 -13.49 5.87
N ASN A 130 8.73 -12.38 5.81
CA ASN A 130 8.43 -11.17 6.58
C ASN A 130 8.86 -9.90 5.83
N THR A 131 8.49 -8.73 6.37
CA THR A 131 8.76 -7.42 5.76
C THR A 131 10.26 -7.12 5.58
N GLN A 132 11.09 -7.53 6.55
CA GLN A 132 12.53 -7.30 6.49
C GLN A 132 13.18 -8.12 5.36
N GLU A 133 12.80 -9.38 5.23
CA GLU A 133 13.27 -10.25 4.16
C GLU A 133 12.76 -9.79 2.78
N ASN A 134 11.50 -9.35 2.69
CA ASN A 134 10.98 -8.78 1.44
C ASN A 134 11.87 -7.62 0.96
N ALA A 135 12.25 -6.72 1.88
CA ALA A 135 13.13 -5.60 1.56
C ALA A 135 14.54 -6.07 1.15
N ALA A 136 15.17 -6.94 1.94
CA ALA A 136 16.54 -7.40 1.70
C ALA A 136 16.68 -8.23 0.41
N ASN A 137 15.77 -9.18 0.19
CA ASN A 137 15.83 -10.08 -0.96
C ASN A 137 15.45 -9.35 -2.26
N THR A 138 14.45 -8.45 -2.20
CA THR A 138 14.12 -7.59 -3.35
C THR A 138 15.28 -6.66 -3.70
N GLN A 139 15.97 -6.10 -2.70
CA GLN A 139 17.14 -5.24 -2.95
C GLN A 139 18.24 -5.98 -3.73
N ALA A 140 18.47 -7.26 -3.43
CA ALA A 140 19.43 -8.07 -4.18
C ALA A 140 19.02 -8.23 -5.66
N LEU A 141 17.73 -8.42 -5.95
CA LEU A 141 17.23 -8.46 -7.34
C LEU A 141 17.41 -7.12 -8.05
N ILE A 142 17.11 -6.01 -7.37
CA ILE A 142 17.28 -4.64 -7.91
C ILE A 142 18.74 -4.42 -8.33
N GLN A 143 19.69 -4.76 -7.44
CA GLN A 143 21.12 -4.60 -7.71
C GLN A 143 21.60 -5.52 -8.84
N ASN A 144 21.22 -6.80 -8.81
CA ASN A 144 21.67 -7.77 -9.83
C ASN A 144 21.13 -7.48 -11.23
N ASN A 145 20.06 -6.69 -11.34
CA ASN A 145 19.46 -6.27 -12.61
C ASN A 145 19.78 -4.81 -12.98
N ASN A 146 20.70 -4.14 -12.25
CA ASN A 146 21.08 -2.75 -12.47
C ASN A 146 19.88 -1.79 -12.51
N LEU A 147 18.91 -1.99 -11.63
CA LEU A 147 17.73 -1.13 -11.49
C LEU A 147 18.06 -0.01 -10.49
N HIS A 148 17.81 1.24 -10.87
CA HIS A 148 18.19 2.43 -10.10
C HIS A 148 16.99 3.19 -9.51
N SER A 149 15.81 2.98 -10.09
CA SER A 149 14.54 3.59 -9.66
C SER A 149 13.45 2.54 -9.57
N ILE A 150 12.65 2.60 -8.49
CA ILE A 150 11.55 1.68 -8.27
C ILE A 150 10.30 2.42 -7.82
N ILE A 151 9.15 1.84 -8.14
CA ILE A 151 7.87 2.14 -7.48
C ILE A 151 7.56 0.98 -6.54
N LEU A 152 7.41 1.24 -5.24
CA LEU A 152 7.01 0.22 -4.27
C LEU A 152 5.49 0.25 -4.07
N VAL A 153 4.83 -0.86 -4.41
CA VAL A 153 3.41 -1.08 -4.17
C VAL A 153 3.22 -1.84 -2.87
N THR A 154 2.50 -1.21 -1.94
CA THR A 154 2.26 -1.75 -0.60
C THR A 154 0.94 -1.22 -0.03
N SER A 155 0.40 -1.83 1.02
CA SER A 155 -0.81 -1.31 1.69
C SER A 155 -0.46 -0.41 2.86
N ALA A 156 -1.34 0.55 3.18
CA ALA A 156 -1.17 1.51 4.28
C ALA A 156 -1.12 0.88 5.68
N TYR A 157 -1.48 -0.41 5.79
CA TYR A 157 -1.39 -1.19 7.02
C TYR A 157 -0.60 -2.48 6.75
N HIS A 158 0.37 -2.75 7.62
CA HIS A 158 1.15 -3.99 7.75
C HIS A 158 1.13 -4.47 9.18
#